data_AF-A0A9Q9HPN7-F1
#
_entry.id   AF-A0A9Q9HPN7-F1
#
_cell.length_a   1.000
_cell.length_b   1.000
_cell.length_c   1.000
_cell.angle_alpha   90.00
_cell.angle_beta   90.00
_cell.angle_gamma   90.00
#
_symmetry.space_group_name_H-M   'P 1'
#
loop_
_entity.id
_entity.type
_entity.pdbx_description
1 polymer ?
#
loop_
_entity_poly.entity_id
_entity_poly.type
_entity_poly.pdbx_seq_one_letter_code
_entity_poly.pdbx_strand_id
1 'polypeptide(L)'
;MRKITRTAVITAHGQPSDPAPAEAALAGLAAEVATHLPDWDVRSATLATPGRLEREIAENAVVYPFFMSQGWFTAKVLPDRLKGRSYRMAPPFGLDAALPALAAQAVRQTVTDQSWPLAETHLLLAAHGSARGPKAAEAADHFAAHLRPLLPGCTLSPGYVEQSPRIETAATALSVRSICLPFFAQAGDHVKQDIPQALEAAGFKGILLPVAGALPGIPALIAEAIRAVAPDQSAGS
;
A
#
# COMPACT_ATOMS: atom_id res chain seq x y z
N MET A 1 10.46 -20.82 -30.15
CA MET A 1 10.98 -19.51 -29.69
C MET A 1 10.82 -19.43 -28.18
N ARG A 2 11.87 -19.11 -27.43
CA ARG A 2 11.78 -18.94 -25.98
C ARG A 2 11.04 -17.62 -25.74
N LYS A 3 9.82 -17.68 -25.21
CA LYS A 3 9.04 -16.47 -24.87
C LYS A 3 9.93 -15.63 -23.94
N ILE A 4 10.27 -14.41 -24.32
CA ILE A 4 11.07 -13.53 -23.45
C ILE A 4 10.16 -13.17 -22.29
N THR A 5 10.40 -13.78 -21.13
CA THR A 5 9.63 -13.51 -19.92
C THR A 5 9.93 -12.09 -19.46
N ARG A 6 8.90 -11.24 -19.39
CA ARG A 6 9.03 -9.87 -18.88
C ARG A 6 9.29 -9.91 -17.38
N THR A 7 10.13 -9.02 -16.85
CA THR A 7 10.41 -9.00 -15.41
C THR A 7 9.71 -7.83 -14.74
N ALA A 8 9.10 -8.10 -13.58
CA ALA A 8 8.65 -7.06 -12.66
C ALA A 8 9.31 -7.27 -11.30
N VAL A 9 9.68 -6.19 -10.61
CA VAL A 9 10.25 -6.24 -9.26
C VAL A 9 9.41 -5.37 -8.34
N ILE A 10 8.74 -5.99 -7.38
CA ILE A 10 8.01 -5.31 -6.31
C ILE A 10 9.02 -4.92 -5.23
N THR A 11 9.07 -3.64 -4.87
CA THR A 11 10.02 -3.12 -3.87
C THR A 11 9.32 -2.61 -2.63
N ALA A 12 9.85 -2.93 -1.45
CA ALA A 12 9.38 -2.37 -0.17
C ALA A 12 10.56 -1.95 0.72
N HIS A 13 10.30 -1.30 1.86
CA HIS A 13 11.38 -0.79 2.72
C HIS A 13 12.17 -1.95 3.33
N GLY A 14 11.48 -2.96 3.84
CA GLY A 14 12.07 -4.00 4.68
C GLY A 14 12.34 -3.52 6.09
N GLN A 15 12.92 -4.40 6.91
CA GLN A 15 13.23 -4.17 8.31
C GLN A 15 14.72 -4.46 8.55
N PRO A 16 15.59 -3.44 8.69
CA PRO A 16 17.03 -3.66 8.80
C PRO A 16 17.45 -4.52 10.00
N SER A 17 16.71 -4.46 11.11
CA SER A 17 16.96 -5.24 12.32
C SER A 17 16.60 -6.72 12.18
N ASP A 18 15.66 -7.05 11.30
CA ASP A 18 15.21 -8.42 11.02
C ASP A 18 14.66 -8.50 9.57
N PRO A 19 15.56 -8.64 8.57
CA PRO A 19 15.17 -8.50 7.17
C PRO A 19 14.40 -9.72 6.63
N ALA A 20 14.61 -10.91 7.18
CA ALA A 20 14.11 -12.15 6.58
C ALA A 20 12.57 -12.24 6.54
N PRO A 21 11.83 -11.91 7.62
CA PRO A 21 10.37 -11.93 7.58
C PRO A 21 9.77 -10.92 6.59
N ALA A 22 10.35 -9.72 6.50
CA ALA A 22 9.89 -8.68 5.59
C ALA A 22 10.11 -9.09 4.13
N GLU A 23 11.23 -9.74 3.82
CA GLU A 23 11.51 -10.32 2.51
C GLU A 23 10.56 -11.46 2.16
N ALA A 24 10.30 -12.38 3.09
CA ALA A 24 9.37 -13.49 2.88
C ALA A 24 7.94 -12.99 2.64
N ALA A 25 7.48 -11.99 3.41
CA ALA A 25 6.17 -11.38 3.22
C ALA A 25 6.03 -10.70 1.85
N LEU A 26 7.07 -9.98 1.39
CA LEU A 26 7.06 -9.36 0.08
C LEU A 26 7.11 -10.40 -1.06
N ALA A 27 7.85 -11.48 -0.87
CA ALA A 27 7.89 -12.60 -1.82
C ALA A 27 6.53 -13.32 -1.92
N GLY A 28 5.81 -13.46 -0.80
CA GLY A 28 4.43 -13.96 -0.79
C GLY A 28 3.50 -13.10 -1.66
N LEU A 29 3.53 -11.77 -1.47
CA LEU A 29 2.78 -10.85 -2.31
C LEU A 29 3.17 -10.95 -3.80
N ALA A 30 4.47 -11.06 -4.10
CA ALA A 30 4.93 -11.24 -5.47
C ALA A 30 4.41 -12.53 -6.11
N ALA A 31 4.34 -13.63 -5.35
CA ALA A 31 3.76 -14.88 -5.82
C ALA A 31 2.25 -14.75 -6.12
N GLU A 32 1.50 -14.05 -5.28
CA GLU A 32 0.08 -13.76 -5.53
C GLU A 32 -0.10 -12.90 -6.79
N VAL A 33 0.72 -11.85 -6.95
CA VAL A 33 0.71 -10.99 -8.15
C VAL A 33 1.07 -11.79 -9.41
N ALA A 34 1.99 -12.74 -9.33
CA ALA A 34 2.38 -13.60 -10.44
C ALA A 34 1.20 -14.43 -10.99
N THR A 35 0.23 -14.81 -10.14
CA THR A 35 -0.98 -15.51 -10.58
C THR A 35 -1.82 -14.70 -11.58
N HIS A 36 -1.71 -13.37 -11.53
CA HIS A 36 -2.36 -12.43 -12.45
C HIS A 36 -1.48 -12.03 -13.64
N LEU A 37 -0.23 -12.49 -13.70
CA LEU A 37 0.77 -12.14 -14.72
C LEU A 37 1.48 -13.41 -15.26
N PRO A 38 0.79 -14.33 -15.95
CA PRO A 38 1.35 -15.64 -16.35
C PRO A 38 2.56 -15.55 -17.31
N ASP A 39 2.74 -14.41 -17.98
CA ASP A 39 3.85 -14.14 -18.91
C ASP A 39 5.00 -13.33 -18.29
N TRP A 40 4.97 -13.14 -16.98
CA TRP A 40 5.96 -12.35 -16.24
C TRP A 40 6.70 -13.19 -15.20
N ASP A 41 7.95 -12.80 -14.98
CA ASP A 41 8.77 -13.18 -13.84
C ASP A 41 8.63 -12.05 -12.80
N VAL A 42 7.73 -12.27 -11.84
CA VAL A 42 7.44 -11.30 -10.77
C VAL A 42 8.34 -11.62 -9.58
N ARG A 43 9.27 -10.72 -9.30
CA ARG A 43 10.26 -10.80 -8.24
C ARG A 43 9.97 -9.77 -7.15
N SER A 44 10.68 -9.89 -6.03
CA SER A 44 10.57 -8.96 -4.91
C SER A 44 11.93 -8.62 -4.32
N ALA A 45 12.10 -7.38 -3.89
CA ALA A 45 13.27 -6.97 -3.10
C ALA A 45 12.90 -5.93 -2.05
N THR A 46 13.24 -6.19 -0.78
CA THR A 46 13.24 -5.09 0.19
C THR A 46 14.53 -4.27 0.05
N LEU A 47 14.43 -2.97 0.35
CA LEU A 47 15.56 -2.06 0.30
C LEU A 47 16.52 -2.23 1.49
N ALA A 48 16.05 -2.81 2.60
CA ALA A 48 16.82 -3.11 3.79
C ALA A 48 17.89 -4.18 3.56
N THR A 49 17.67 -5.12 2.62
CA THR A 49 18.67 -6.14 2.29
C THR A 49 19.70 -5.59 1.30
N PRO A 50 20.98 -5.48 1.69
CA PRO A 50 22.01 -4.91 0.81
C PRO A 50 22.17 -5.68 -0.51
N GLY A 51 22.19 -4.95 -1.62
CA GLY A 51 22.39 -5.50 -2.97
C GLY A 51 21.25 -6.34 -3.51
N ARG A 52 20.14 -6.53 -2.77
CA ARG A 52 19.06 -7.43 -3.25
C ARG A 52 18.37 -6.88 -4.48
N LEU A 53 17.91 -5.62 -4.45
CA LEU A 53 17.25 -4.97 -5.59
C LEU A 53 18.09 -5.10 -6.88
N GLU A 54 19.39 -4.87 -6.79
CA GLU A 54 20.34 -4.89 -7.90
C GLU A 54 20.54 -6.30 -8.48
N ARG A 55 20.34 -7.35 -7.67
CA ARG A 55 20.36 -8.75 -8.13
C ARG A 55 19.03 -9.16 -8.77
N GLU A 56 17.91 -8.65 -8.25
CA GLU A 56 16.57 -9.03 -8.73
C GLU A 56 16.17 -8.28 -10.01
N ILE A 57 16.73 -7.10 -10.27
CA ILE A 57 16.40 -6.30 -11.45
C ILE A 57 16.98 -6.91 -12.74
N ALA A 58 16.13 -7.07 -13.76
CA ALA A 58 16.53 -7.41 -15.12
C ALA A 58 16.49 -6.18 -16.05
N GLU A 59 17.03 -6.31 -17.26
CA GLU A 59 16.91 -5.24 -18.26
C GLU A 59 15.45 -5.01 -18.67
N ASN A 60 15.07 -3.74 -18.81
CA ASN A 60 13.72 -3.30 -19.16
C ASN A 60 12.63 -3.78 -18.19
N ALA A 61 13.01 -4.13 -16.96
CA ALA A 61 12.06 -4.55 -15.94
C ALA A 61 11.12 -3.40 -15.53
N VAL A 62 9.95 -3.76 -15.02
CA VAL A 62 9.05 -2.83 -14.34
C VAL A 62 9.32 -2.89 -12.83
N VAL A 63 9.64 -1.76 -12.23
CA VAL A 63 9.75 -1.61 -10.78
C VAL A 63 8.42 -1.12 -10.25
N TYR A 64 7.83 -1.87 -9.32
CA TYR A 64 6.61 -1.48 -8.63
C TYR A 64 6.93 -1.08 -7.17
N PRO A 65 6.87 0.21 -6.82
CA PRO A 65 7.15 0.66 -5.47
C PRO A 65 5.95 0.40 -4.53
N PHE A 66 6.06 -0.59 -3.65
CA PHE A 66 5.05 -0.88 -2.62
C PHE A 66 5.19 0.07 -1.42
N PHE A 67 4.99 1.36 -1.69
CA PHE A 67 5.08 2.48 -0.74
C PHE A 67 3.81 3.31 -0.77
N MET A 68 3.49 3.97 0.34
CA MET A 68 2.27 4.79 0.44
C MET A 68 2.38 6.17 -0.22
N SER A 69 3.59 6.66 -0.49
CA SER A 69 3.80 8.03 -0.99
C SER A 69 5.00 8.14 -1.93
N GLN A 70 5.03 9.22 -2.71
CA GLN A 70 6.18 9.58 -3.53
C GLN A 70 7.23 10.34 -2.71
N GLY A 71 8.02 9.57 -1.96
CA GLY A 71 9.01 10.06 -1.01
C GLY A 71 10.46 10.03 -1.53
N TRP A 72 11.39 10.21 -0.60
CA TRP A 72 12.84 10.11 -0.85
C TRP A 72 13.24 8.76 -1.49
N PHE A 73 12.57 7.68 -1.12
CA PHE A 73 12.88 6.35 -1.66
C PHE A 73 12.58 6.24 -3.16
N THR A 74 11.40 6.67 -3.60
CA THR A 74 10.98 6.62 -5.01
C THR A 74 11.68 7.69 -5.85
N ALA A 75 11.97 8.85 -5.27
CA ALA A 75 12.57 9.98 -6.00
C ALA A 75 14.10 9.94 -6.06
N LYS A 76 14.77 9.24 -5.13
CA LYS A 76 16.24 9.25 -5.00
C LYS A 76 16.84 7.87 -4.80
N VAL A 77 16.45 7.13 -3.76
CA VAL A 77 17.11 5.85 -3.41
C VAL A 77 16.99 4.81 -4.53
N LEU A 78 15.77 4.59 -5.04
CA LEU A 78 15.53 3.65 -6.12
C LEU A 78 16.28 4.07 -7.41
N PRO A 79 16.16 5.32 -7.91
CA PRO A 79 16.95 5.78 -9.05
C PRO A 79 18.46 5.66 -8.88
N ASP A 80 19.00 6.02 -7.71
CA ASP A 80 20.44 5.97 -7.43
C ASP A 80 20.96 4.52 -7.44
N ARG A 81 20.23 3.58 -6.82
CA ARG A 81 20.58 2.15 -6.78
C ARG A 81 20.49 1.47 -8.14
N LEU A 82 19.58 1.93 -8.99
CA LEU A 82 19.34 1.39 -10.33
C LEU A 82 20.04 2.19 -11.44
N LYS A 83 20.99 3.08 -11.07
CA LYS A 83 21.72 3.90 -12.03
C LYS A 83 22.41 3.02 -13.08
N GLY A 84 22.22 3.36 -14.36
CA GLY A 84 22.76 2.61 -15.49
C GLY A 84 21.96 1.36 -15.88
N ARG A 85 20.82 1.08 -15.22
CA ARG A 85 19.87 0.05 -15.65
C ARG A 85 18.72 0.66 -16.46
N SER A 86 18.26 -0.04 -17.48
CA SER A 86 17.00 0.30 -18.16
C SER A 86 15.83 -0.31 -17.37
N TYR A 87 14.90 0.51 -16.91
CA TYR A 87 13.69 0.09 -16.21
C TYR A 87 12.57 1.12 -16.39
N ARG A 88 11.33 0.70 -16.11
CA ARG A 88 10.19 1.61 -15.94
C ARG A 88 9.69 1.51 -14.51
N MET A 89 9.25 2.62 -13.94
CA MET A 89 8.72 2.64 -12.58
C MET A 89 7.21 2.89 -12.63
N ALA A 90 6.45 1.98 -12.03
CA ALA A 90 5.01 2.17 -11.81
C ALA A 90 4.78 3.26 -10.74
N PRO A 91 3.57 3.85 -10.67
CA PRO A 91 3.19 4.67 -9.53
C PRO A 91 3.38 3.91 -8.20
N PRO A 92 3.77 4.59 -7.11
CA PRO A 92 3.79 3.97 -5.79
C PRO A 92 2.39 3.51 -5.38
N PHE A 93 2.31 2.38 -4.67
CA PHE A 93 1.04 1.77 -4.24
C PHE A 93 0.02 2.74 -3.64
N GLY A 94 0.40 3.59 -2.68
CA GLY A 94 -0.54 4.52 -2.05
C GLY A 94 -1.04 5.65 -2.96
N LEU A 95 -0.46 5.81 -4.14
CA LEU A 95 -0.87 6.75 -5.17
C LEU A 95 -1.54 6.06 -6.38
N ASP A 96 -1.75 4.74 -6.31
CA ASP A 96 -2.49 4.03 -7.35
C ASP A 96 -3.95 4.49 -7.39
N ALA A 97 -4.40 4.93 -8.57
CA ALA A 97 -5.72 5.51 -8.76
C ALA A 97 -6.87 4.51 -8.50
N ALA A 98 -6.59 3.20 -8.57
CA ALA A 98 -7.58 2.16 -8.29
C ALA A 98 -7.68 1.81 -6.80
N LEU A 99 -6.71 2.19 -5.96
CA LEU A 99 -6.68 1.84 -4.54
C LEU A 99 -7.90 2.36 -3.75
N PRO A 100 -8.39 3.61 -3.95
CA PRO A 100 -9.59 4.09 -3.26
C PRO A 100 -10.82 3.22 -3.51
N ALA A 101 -10.97 2.64 -4.71
CA ALA A 101 -12.10 1.78 -5.04
C ALA A 101 -12.06 0.46 -4.25
N LEU A 102 -10.90 -0.17 -4.13
CA LEU A 102 -10.73 -1.39 -3.32
C LEU A 102 -10.96 -1.12 -1.83
N ALA A 103 -10.47 0.01 -1.32
CA ALA A 103 -10.75 0.42 0.06
C ALA A 103 -12.24 0.68 0.29
N ALA A 104 -12.93 1.35 -0.64
CA ALA A 104 -14.37 1.57 -0.56
C ALA A 104 -15.13 0.24 -0.58
N GLN A 105 -14.71 -0.73 -1.39
CA GLN A 105 -15.30 -2.07 -1.41
C GLN A 105 -15.13 -2.79 -0.07
N ALA A 106 -13.95 -2.76 0.53
CA ALA A 106 -13.71 -3.36 1.84
C ALA A 106 -14.59 -2.73 2.94
N VAL A 107 -14.75 -1.41 2.93
CA VAL A 107 -15.64 -0.69 3.85
C VAL A 107 -17.09 -1.09 3.62
N ARG A 108 -17.57 -1.11 2.37
CA ARG A 108 -18.95 -1.50 2.03
C ARG A 108 -19.25 -2.95 2.41
N GLN A 109 -18.29 -3.86 2.21
CA GLN A 109 -18.43 -5.24 2.63
C GLN A 109 -18.59 -5.33 4.14
N THR A 110 -17.73 -4.64 4.89
CA THR A 110 -17.81 -4.61 6.36
C THR A 110 -19.15 -4.06 6.85
N VAL A 111 -19.62 -2.95 6.27
CA VAL A 111 -20.93 -2.36 6.59
C VAL A 111 -22.06 -3.34 6.31
N THR A 112 -21.99 -4.08 5.20
CA THR A 112 -22.97 -5.11 4.82
C THR A 112 -22.97 -6.27 5.81
N ASP A 113 -21.80 -6.80 6.14
CA ASP A 113 -21.63 -7.93 7.07
C ASP A 113 -22.16 -7.59 8.47
N GLN A 114 -22.03 -6.33 8.88
CA GLN A 114 -22.53 -5.84 10.16
C GLN A 114 -23.99 -5.34 10.13
N SER A 115 -24.63 -5.34 8.96
CA SER A 115 -25.96 -4.73 8.76
C SER A 115 -26.03 -3.27 9.22
N TRP A 116 -24.95 -2.50 9.02
CA TRP A 116 -24.92 -1.07 9.35
C TRP A 116 -25.42 -0.22 8.18
N PRO A 117 -26.08 0.92 8.43
CA PRO A 117 -26.29 1.92 7.39
C PRO A 117 -24.98 2.67 7.14
N LEU A 118 -24.53 2.73 5.88
CA LEU A 118 -23.29 3.41 5.48
C LEU A 118 -23.27 4.88 5.92
N ALA A 119 -24.43 5.57 5.86
CA ALA A 119 -24.57 6.96 6.25
C ALA A 119 -24.42 7.23 7.76
N GLU A 120 -24.51 6.19 8.59
CA GLU A 120 -24.28 6.28 10.05
C GLU A 120 -22.97 5.59 10.44
N THR A 121 -22.11 5.31 9.45
CA THR A 121 -20.78 4.71 9.67
C THR A 121 -19.71 5.79 9.66
N HIS A 122 -18.73 5.65 10.55
CA HIS A 122 -17.54 6.49 10.57
C HIS A 122 -16.31 5.68 10.12
N LEU A 123 -15.59 6.18 9.11
CA LEU A 123 -14.32 5.64 8.67
C LEU A 123 -13.16 6.46 9.24
N LEU A 124 -12.39 5.85 10.13
CA LEU A 124 -11.10 6.35 10.58
C LEU A 124 -10.00 5.84 9.65
N LEU A 125 -9.35 6.74 8.91
CA LEU A 125 -8.17 6.42 8.12
C LEU A 125 -6.91 6.57 8.99
N ALA A 126 -6.41 5.45 9.53
CA ALA A 126 -5.20 5.45 10.36
C ALA A 126 -3.96 5.43 9.46
N ALA A 127 -3.19 6.52 9.45
CA ALA A 127 -1.99 6.65 8.62
C ALA A 127 -0.76 6.93 9.49
N HIS A 128 0.43 6.77 8.93
CA HIS A 128 1.65 7.05 9.69
C HIS A 128 1.76 8.55 10.03
N GLY A 129 1.42 9.43 9.09
CA GLY A 129 1.76 10.85 9.19
C GLY A 129 3.28 11.04 9.12
N SER A 130 3.78 12.20 9.53
CA SER A 130 5.22 12.44 9.53
C SER A 130 5.65 13.54 10.49
N ALA A 131 6.66 13.22 11.32
CA ALA A 131 7.39 14.20 12.10
C ALA A 131 8.45 14.98 11.28
N ARG A 132 8.74 14.55 10.03
CA ARG A 132 9.88 15.01 9.22
C ARG A 132 9.50 15.55 7.83
N GLY A 133 8.28 16.07 7.68
CA GLY A 133 7.79 16.76 6.46
C GLY A 133 6.43 16.25 5.98
N PRO A 134 5.69 17.00 5.14
CA PRO A 134 4.24 16.82 4.99
C PRO A 134 3.83 15.63 4.12
N LYS A 135 4.73 15.06 3.32
CA LYS A 135 4.42 14.08 2.25
C LYS A 135 3.62 12.85 2.66
N ALA A 136 3.82 12.32 3.86
CA ALA A 136 3.08 11.14 4.32
C ALA A 136 1.64 11.48 4.71
N ALA A 137 1.41 12.64 5.32
CA ALA A 137 0.08 13.14 5.60
C ALA A 137 -0.62 13.56 4.31
N GLU A 138 0.08 14.26 3.40
CA GLU A 138 -0.45 14.63 2.08
C GLU A 138 -0.94 13.41 1.28
N ALA A 139 -0.22 12.29 1.32
CA ALA A 139 -0.64 11.06 0.66
C ALA A 139 -1.93 10.49 1.27
N ALA A 140 -2.06 10.50 2.60
CA ALA A 140 -3.27 10.05 3.29
C ALA A 140 -4.46 11.00 3.04
N ASP A 141 -4.23 12.31 3.05
CA ASP A 141 -5.25 13.31 2.75
C ASP A 141 -5.71 13.23 1.29
N HIS A 142 -4.78 13.06 0.35
CA HIS A 142 -5.07 12.81 -1.06
C HIS A 142 -5.90 11.53 -1.23
N PHE A 143 -5.50 10.44 -0.58
CA PHE A 143 -6.25 9.20 -0.60
C PHE A 143 -7.67 9.37 -0.02
N ALA A 144 -7.80 10.03 1.12
CA ALA A 144 -9.07 10.34 1.74
C ALA A 144 -9.98 11.17 0.83
N ALA A 145 -9.42 12.16 0.11
CA ALA A 145 -10.18 12.97 -0.84
C ALA A 145 -10.79 12.13 -1.98
N HIS A 146 -10.06 11.12 -2.48
CA HIS A 146 -10.54 10.22 -3.53
C HIS A 146 -11.48 9.12 -2.99
N LEU A 147 -11.34 8.75 -1.72
CA LEU A 147 -12.19 7.74 -1.08
C LEU A 147 -13.58 8.29 -0.71
N ARG A 148 -13.67 9.55 -0.24
CA ARG A 148 -14.92 10.20 0.15
C ARG A 148 -16.08 10.07 -0.87
N PRO A 149 -15.90 10.42 -2.16
CA PRO A 149 -17.00 10.31 -3.13
C PRO A 149 -17.47 8.86 -3.35
N LEU A 150 -16.63 7.86 -3.03
CA LEU A 150 -16.96 6.45 -3.16
C LEU A 150 -17.75 5.90 -1.96
N LEU A 151 -17.93 6.68 -0.88
CA LEU A 151 -18.63 6.30 0.34
C LEU A 151 -19.63 7.40 0.77
N PRO A 152 -20.68 7.67 -0.04
CA PRO A 152 -21.62 8.76 0.23
C PRO A 152 -22.32 8.57 1.58
N GLY A 153 -22.32 9.62 2.40
CA GLY A 153 -22.90 9.64 3.74
C GLY A 153 -21.99 9.09 4.85
N CYS A 154 -20.96 8.30 4.53
CA CYS A 154 -19.99 7.86 5.52
C CYS A 154 -19.11 9.05 5.96
N THR A 155 -18.99 9.28 7.26
CA THR A 155 -18.02 10.26 7.76
C THR A 155 -16.62 9.68 7.60
N LEU A 156 -15.64 10.48 7.16
CA LEU A 156 -14.24 10.04 7.01
C LEU A 156 -13.29 11.05 7.65
N SER A 157 -12.57 10.61 8.69
CA SER A 157 -11.51 11.39 9.34
C SER A 157 -10.15 10.68 9.27
N PRO A 158 -9.05 11.38 8.94
CA PRO A 158 -7.72 10.84 9.14
C PRO A 158 -7.32 10.87 10.62
N GLY A 159 -6.50 9.90 11.02
CA GLY A 159 -5.78 9.89 12.30
C GLY A 159 -4.34 9.41 12.07
N TYR A 160 -3.38 10.03 12.74
CA TYR A 160 -1.96 9.84 12.42
C TYR A 160 -1.17 9.25 13.59
N VAL A 161 -0.20 8.38 13.29
CA VAL A 161 0.73 7.86 14.31
C VAL A 161 1.63 8.98 14.81
N GLU A 162 2.24 9.77 13.92
CA GLU A 162 3.36 10.69 14.23
C GLU A 162 2.99 12.17 14.36
N GLN A 163 1.73 12.56 14.08
CA GLN A 163 1.32 13.96 14.08
C GLN A 163 -0.14 14.14 14.51
N SER A 164 -0.58 15.38 14.67
CA SER A 164 -1.99 15.68 14.92
C SER A 164 -2.81 15.70 13.63
N PRO A 165 -4.10 15.30 13.68
CA PRO A 165 -4.77 14.62 14.80
C PRO A 165 -4.18 13.21 15.01
N ARG A 166 -3.78 12.88 16.24
CA ARG A 166 -3.24 11.55 16.58
C ARG A 166 -4.34 10.50 16.52
N ILE A 167 -4.01 9.23 16.24
CA ILE A 167 -5.01 8.15 16.13
C ILE A 167 -5.87 8.07 17.39
N GLU A 168 -5.28 8.18 18.57
CA GLU A 168 -5.97 8.13 19.86
C GLU A 168 -7.03 9.23 19.96
N THR A 169 -6.67 10.45 19.55
CA THR A 169 -7.57 11.60 19.55
C THR A 169 -8.65 11.45 18.48
N ALA A 170 -8.29 11.02 17.27
CA ALA A 170 -9.21 10.86 16.15
C ALA A 170 -10.20 9.70 16.36
N ALA A 171 -9.82 8.69 17.14
CA ALA A 171 -10.66 7.54 17.49
C ALA A 171 -11.54 7.79 18.73
N THR A 172 -11.23 8.82 19.53
CA THR A 172 -11.99 9.13 20.75
C THR A 172 -13.43 9.48 20.41
N ALA A 173 -14.37 8.91 21.18
CA ALA A 173 -15.81 9.13 21.05
C ALA A 173 -16.42 8.75 19.68
N LEU A 174 -15.67 8.03 18.82
CA LEU A 174 -16.27 7.42 17.64
C LEU A 174 -17.31 6.37 18.06
N SER A 175 -18.40 6.29 17.30
CA SER A 175 -19.49 5.37 17.59
C SER A 175 -19.07 3.90 17.44
N VAL A 176 -19.88 2.96 17.94
CA VAL A 176 -19.66 1.52 17.70
C VAL A 176 -19.73 1.15 16.21
N ARG A 177 -20.41 1.96 15.38
CA ARG A 177 -20.48 1.80 13.93
C ARG A 177 -19.33 2.51 13.25
N SER A 178 -18.12 2.18 13.68
CA SER A 178 -16.91 2.76 13.13
C SER A 178 -16.02 1.69 12.54
N ILE A 179 -15.29 2.06 11.50
CA ILE A 179 -14.31 1.21 10.82
C ILE A 179 -12.99 1.96 10.85
N CYS A 180 -11.92 1.29 11.27
CA CYS A 180 -10.57 1.80 11.13
C CYS A 180 -9.90 1.10 9.94
N LEU A 181 -9.45 1.87 8.96
CA LEU A 181 -8.63 1.39 7.84
C LEU A 181 -7.19 1.89 8.02
N PRO A 182 -6.24 1.00 8.29
CA PRO A 182 -4.82 1.36 8.27
C PRO A 182 -4.31 1.62 6.86
N PHE A 183 -3.91 2.85 6.56
CA PHE A 183 -3.32 3.28 5.29
C PHE A 183 -1.83 2.96 5.21
N PHE A 184 -1.51 1.67 5.13
CA PHE A 184 -0.15 1.13 5.06
C PHE A 184 -0.03 0.06 3.98
N ALA A 185 1.15 -0.04 3.35
CA ALA A 185 1.42 -1.04 2.33
C ALA A 185 1.62 -2.41 2.97
N GLN A 186 2.36 -2.48 4.08
CA GLN A 186 2.62 -3.72 4.80
C GLN A 186 2.32 -3.55 6.29
N ALA A 187 1.86 -4.64 6.90
CA ALA A 187 1.74 -4.75 8.35
C ALA A 187 3.13 -5.06 8.96
N GLY A 188 4.00 -4.05 9.00
CA GLY A 188 5.25 -4.12 9.76
C GLY A 188 5.00 -4.21 11.26
N ASP A 189 6.02 -4.56 12.04
CA ASP A 189 5.88 -4.81 13.49
C ASP A 189 5.29 -3.62 14.24
N HIS A 190 5.72 -2.40 13.89
CA HIS A 190 5.15 -1.16 14.44
C HIS A 190 3.66 -1.01 14.13
N VAL A 191 3.23 -1.25 12.89
CA VAL A 191 1.81 -1.11 12.50
C VAL A 191 0.93 -2.12 13.24
N LYS A 192 1.43 -3.35 13.44
CA LYS A 192 0.73 -4.43 14.14
C LYS A 192 0.55 -4.16 15.64
N GLN A 193 1.34 -3.27 16.23
CA GLN A 193 1.30 -2.95 17.65
C GLN A 193 0.70 -1.56 17.91
N ASP A 194 1.21 -0.54 17.23
CA ASP A 194 0.91 0.86 17.48
C ASP A 194 -0.56 1.19 17.20
N ILE A 195 -1.12 0.70 16.09
CA ILE A 195 -2.52 1.00 15.73
C ILE A 195 -3.50 0.33 16.70
N PRO A 196 -3.42 -1.00 16.95
CA PRO A 196 -4.28 -1.62 17.95
C PRO A 196 -4.16 -0.97 19.33
N GLN A 197 -2.95 -0.64 19.79
CA GLN A 197 -2.75 0.03 21.08
C GLN A 197 -3.37 1.43 21.12
N ALA A 198 -3.20 2.24 20.07
CA ALA A 198 -3.81 3.57 19.98
C ALA A 198 -5.34 3.50 19.97
N LEU A 199 -5.91 2.54 19.25
CA LEU A 199 -7.36 2.30 19.21
C LEU A 199 -7.88 1.82 20.57
N GLU A 200 -7.15 0.94 21.25
CA GLU A 200 -7.49 0.47 22.60
C GLU A 200 -7.45 1.62 23.61
N ALA A 201 -6.40 2.46 23.58
CA ALA A 201 -6.28 3.64 24.43
C ALA A 201 -7.42 4.65 24.21
N ALA A 202 -7.94 4.75 22.99
CA ALA A 202 -9.10 5.57 22.66
C ALA A 202 -10.45 4.93 23.05
N GLY A 203 -10.45 3.67 23.51
CA GLY A 203 -11.66 2.90 23.78
C GLY A 203 -12.46 2.56 22.51
N PHE A 204 -11.82 2.51 21.34
CA PHE A 204 -12.46 2.26 20.06
C PHE A 204 -13.19 0.90 20.07
N LYS A 205 -14.48 0.92 19.70
CA LYS A 205 -15.35 -0.28 19.67
C LYS A 205 -15.76 -0.69 18.26
N GLY A 206 -15.19 -0.04 17.25
CA GLY A 206 -15.43 -0.36 15.84
C GLY A 206 -14.60 -1.55 15.35
N ILE A 207 -14.62 -1.74 14.03
CA ILE A 207 -13.89 -2.82 13.35
C ILE A 207 -12.56 -2.29 12.83
N LEU A 208 -11.47 -2.96 13.15
CA LEU A 208 -10.17 -2.73 12.54
C LEU A 208 -10.01 -3.62 11.29
N LEU A 209 -9.85 -3.01 10.12
CA LEU A 209 -9.55 -3.72 8.88
C LEU A 209 -8.07 -4.11 8.80
N PRO A 210 -7.72 -5.07 7.91
CA PRO A 210 -6.35 -5.23 7.46
C PRO A 210 -5.78 -3.92 6.91
N VAL A 211 -4.45 -3.81 6.87
CA VAL A 211 -3.78 -2.69 6.19
C VAL A 211 -4.20 -2.61 4.73
N ALA A 212 -4.19 -1.40 4.15
CA ALA A 212 -4.60 -1.17 2.77
C ALA A 212 -3.93 -2.12 1.76
N GLY A 213 -2.63 -2.41 1.94
CA GLY A 213 -1.90 -3.35 1.08
C GLY A 213 -2.18 -4.84 1.30
N ALA A 214 -3.05 -5.18 2.24
CA ALA A 214 -3.54 -6.55 2.51
C ALA A 214 -5.06 -6.69 2.26
N LEU A 215 -5.70 -5.68 1.67
CA LEU A 215 -7.10 -5.79 1.28
C LEU A 215 -7.28 -6.81 0.15
N PRO A 216 -8.47 -7.44 0.02
CA PRO A 216 -8.78 -8.26 -1.14
C PRO A 216 -8.63 -7.47 -2.45
N GLY A 217 -8.01 -8.09 -3.46
CA GLY A 217 -7.82 -7.50 -4.79
C GLY A 217 -6.52 -6.72 -4.99
N ILE A 218 -5.70 -6.51 -3.95
CA ILE A 218 -4.40 -5.85 -4.09
C ILE A 218 -3.46 -6.54 -5.10
N PRO A 219 -3.31 -7.88 -5.13
CA PRO A 219 -2.45 -8.53 -6.12
C PRO A 219 -2.85 -8.23 -7.56
N ALA A 220 -4.16 -8.17 -7.84
CA ALA A 220 -4.68 -7.83 -9.17
C ALA A 220 -4.43 -6.35 -9.52
N LEU A 221 -4.59 -5.43 -8.57
CA LEU A 221 -4.26 -4.01 -8.75
C LEU A 221 -2.78 -3.82 -9.13
N ILE A 222 -1.88 -4.45 -8.38
CA ILE A 222 -0.43 -4.38 -8.65
C ILE A 222 -0.13 -4.93 -10.06
N ALA A 223 -0.76 -6.04 -10.44
CA ALA A 223 -0.60 -6.63 -11.76
C ALA A 223 -1.05 -5.69 -12.90
N GLU A 224 -2.17 -4.98 -12.73
CA GLU A 224 -2.64 -3.99 -13.72
C GLU A 224 -1.69 -2.79 -13.80
N ALA A 225 -1.22 -2.29 -12.66
CA ALA A 225 -0.23 -1.21 -12.66
C ALA A 225 1.05 -1.61 -13.39
N ILE A 226 1.55 -2.83 -13.16
CA ILE A 226 2.71 -3.37 -13.88
C ILE A 226 2.45 -3.46 -15.39
N ARG A 227 1.28 -3.94 -15.81
CA ARG A 227 0.89 -4.00 -17.23
C ARG A 227 0.85 -2.62 -17.87
N ALA A 228 0.27 -1.64 -17.19
CA ALA A 228 0.04 -0.29 -17.73
C ALA A 228 1.34 0.46 -18.06
N VAL A 229 2.43 0.21 -17.32
CA VAL A 229 3.75 0.80 -17.60
C VAL A 229 4.65 -0.10 -18.46
N ALA A 230 4.27 -1.34 -18.73
CA ALA A 230 5.07 -2.23 -19.55
C ALA A 230 5.23 -1.67 -20.98
N PRO A 231 6.42 -1.77 -21.60
CA PRO A 231 6.56 -1.41 -23.00
C PRO A 231 5.71 -2.32 -23.90
N ASP A 232 5.08 -1.72 -24.92
CA ASP A 232 4.42 -2.46 -26.01
C ASP A 232 5.44 -3.36 -26.72
N GLN A 233 5.03 -4.59 -27.05
CA GLN A 233 5.87 -5.53 -27.80
C GLN A 233 5.90 -5.24 -29.31
N SER A 234 5.27 -4.16 -29.76
CA SER A 234 5.11 -3.78 -31.16
C SER A 234 6.32 -3.03 -31.72
N ALA A 235 7.53 -3.55 -31.54
CA ALA A 235 8.74 -3.03 -32.20
C ALA A 235 9.80 -4.14 -32.29
N GLY A 236 9.53 -5.12 -33.14
CA GLY A 236 10.41 -6.27 -33.34
C GLY A 236 9.78 -7.29 -34.27
N SER A 237 9.40 -6.84 -35.47
CA SER A 237 9.11 -7.67 -36.64
C SER A 237 10.00 -7.19 -37.77
#